data_AF-A0A9X4KF56-F1
#
_entry.id   AF-A0A9X4KF56-F1
#
_cell.length_a   1.000
_cell.length_b   1.000
_cell.length_c   1.000
_cell.angle_alpha   90.00
_cell.angle_beta   90.00
_cell.angle_gamma   90.00
#
_symmetry.space_group_name_H-M   'P 1'
#
loop_
_entity.id
_entity.type
_entity.pdbx_description
1 polymer ?
#
loop_
_entity_poly.entity_id
_entity_poly.type
_entity_poly.pdbx_seq_one_letter_code
_entity_poly.pdbx_strand_id
1 'polypeptide(L)'
;MLDNDVGHVYFYDCMLSGLIGVYCRRNAGDYYFEGCDITGTFCGVLFGVKPYANHNGGFGAQFNRVHMGFSPYSIYQAIDDSDVYGSASTVIGLSCIFNTVQHEQIGEAAIKLLPKSESKIRVTGGFGLSWSLHTYSSPRQGWQFALPDSLMPADKRQQYAAWFGILRDSDVPRGSVTGNLRPSSAPGALGSTRIEKLAATSDLDGLTPDYTTVVTKEPYVEINLNAGTLYRDRTNRGFNPVGRGNLLQNPEDPASYKVTGGRLSAASPGTFASLGGAVSEELGSSPVILQFTPSSQAAAPCLIQILLAKAPYVAPAVPLSLSLWTYTDSLSGINVKLNATDLGTTVNRIFYNQTVYPKGAWTKITGVDGTPIDGSVAFQMMSIELPRDRPTYFAGLMVSEGPLAAYSPRYHISADDDIELVRPGDGLILTSPGGKRYRLTVDDQGRINLAPLT
;
A
#
# COMPACT_ATOMS: atom_id res chain seq x y z
N MET A 1 -23.12 17.00 20.78
CA MET A 1 -21.97 17.74 20.23
C MET A 1 -20.73 17.05 20.76
N LEU A 2 -19.96 16.45 19.85
CA LEU A 2 -18.72 15.75 20.17
C LEU A 2 -17.63 16.53 19.43
N ASP A 3 -16.95 17.41 20.15
CA ASP A 3 -15.76 18.08 19.63
C ASP A 3 -14.56 17.23 20.02
N ASN A 4 -13.80 16.80 19.02
CA ASN A 4 -12.55 16.08 19.26
C ASN A 4 -11.39 17.07 19.21
N ASP A 5 -11.08 17.61 20.38
CA ASP A 5 -10.01 18.59 20.55
C ASP A 5 -8.70 17.98 21.11
N VAL A 6 -8.70 16.69 21.48
CA VAL A 6 -7.66 16.12 22.38
C VAL A 6 -7.27 14.65 22.12
N GLY A 7 -7.97 13.87 21.28
CA GLY A 7 -7.58 12.47 20.99
C GLY A 7 -8.70 11.51 20.54
N HIS A 8 -8.43 10.20 20.49
CA HIS A 8 -9.38 9.21 19.96
C HIS A 8 -10.68 9.08 20.77
N VAL A 9 -11.83 9.14 20.11
CA VAL A 9 -13.17 8.98 20.73
C VAL A 9 -13.77 7.63 20.33
N TYR A 10 -14.10 6.79 21.32
CA TYR A 10 -14.62 5.43 21.09
C TYR A 10 -16.05 5.28 21.62
N PHE A 11 -16.89 4.58 20.85
CA PHE A 11 -18.24 4.18 21.24
C PHE A 11 -18.42 2.69 21.00
N TYR A 12 -18.96 2.00 22.01
CA TYR A 12 -19.21 0.55 21.98
C TYR A 12 -20.67 0.28 22.35
N ASP A 13 -21.39 -0.40 21.48
CA ASP A 13 -22.78 -0.83 21.64
C ASP A 13 -23.71 0.30 22.17
N CYS A 14 -23.50 1.52 21.67
CA CYS A 14 -24.25 2.72 22.05
C CYS A 14 -25.43 2.99 21.11
N MET A 15 -26.51 3.58 21.65
CA MET A 15 -27.58 4.18 20.86
C MET A 15 -27.44 5.70 20.86
N LEU A 16 -27.16 6.28 19.70
CA LEU A 16 -26.95 7.73 19.50
C LEU A 16 -28.11 8.28 18.67
N SER A 17 -28.95 9.12 19.28
CA SER A 17 -30.15 9.69 18.64
C SER A 17 -30.39 11.17 18.98
N GLY A 18 -31.35 11.79 18.30
CA GLY A 18 -31.75 13.18 18.51
C GLY A 18 -32.21 13.82 17.20
N LEU A 19 -32.12 15.16 17.11
CA LEU A 19 -32.19 15.83 15.81
C LEU A 19 -31.05 15.35 14.89
N ILE A 20 -29.86 15.22 15.49
CA ILE A 20 -28.64 14.68 14.90
C ILE A 20 -28.10 13.66 15.90
N GLY A 21 -27.78 12.44 15.47
CA GLY A 21 -27.20 11.41 16.35
C GLY A 21 -25.80 11.77 16.84
N VAL A 22 -24.91 12.12 15.90
CA VAL A 22 -23.54 12.55 16.13
C VAL A 22 -23.30 13.86 15.39
N TYR A 23 -23.02 14.92 16.14
CA TYR A 23 -22.60 16.20 15.57
C TYR A 23 -21.14 16.46 15.90
N CYS A 24 -20.31 16.49 14.86
CA CYS A 24 -18.90 16.82 14.92
C CYS A 24 -18.68 18.23 14.36
N ARG A 25 -18.50 19.20 15.24
CA ARG A 25 -18.27 20.60 14.84
C ARG A 25 -16.79 20.89 14.62
N ARG A 26 -15.93 20.29 15.43
CA ARG A 26 -14.47 20.31 15.32
C ARG A 26 -13.94 18.89 15.35
N ASN A 27 -13.14 18.55 14.36
CA ASN A 27 -12.63 17.19 14.20
C ASN A 27 -11.10 17.20 14.15
N ALA A 28 -10.47 16.25 14.84
CA ALA A 28 -9.05 15.94 14.70
C ALA A 28 -8.79 14.63 13.92
N GLY A 29 -9.83 13.85 13.58
CA GLY A 29 -9.76 12.70 12.67
C GLY A 29 -9.98 11.32 13.28
N ASP A 30 -10.25 11.20 14.58
CA ASP A 30 -10.22 9.92 15.29
C ASP A 30 -11.51 9.59 16.04
N TYR A 31 -12.46 8.97 15.34
CA TYR A 31 -13.64 8.34 15.95
C TYR A 31 -13.66 6.83 15.67
N TYR A 32 -14.14 6.06 16.64
CA TYR A 32 -14.37 4.64 16.51
C TYR A 32 -15.76 4.28 17.03
N PHE A 33 -16.53 3.55 16.23
CA PHE A 33 -17.86 3.07 16.58
C PHE A 33 -17.92 1.57 16.35
N GLU A 34 -18.28 0.80 17.38
CA GLU A 34 -18.50 -0.64 17.26
C GLU A 34 -19.86 -1.02 17.83
N GLY A 35 -20.65 -1.77 17.06
CA GLY A 35 -21.95 -2.28 17.50
C GLY A 35 -23.01 -1.22 17.79
N CYS A 36 -22.79 0.03 17.35
CA CYS A 36 -23.67 1.16 17.69
C CYS A 36 -24.88 1.28 16.75
N ASP A 37 -25.96 1.83 17.26
CA ASP A 37 -27.11 2.35 16.50
C ASP A 37 -27.02 3.88 16.45
N ILE A 38 -26.88 4.47 15.25
CA ILE A 38 -26.78 5.93 15.06
C ILE A 38 -27.94 6.41 14.18
N THR A 39 -28.80 7.27 14.72
CA THR A 39 -30.01 7.77 14.05
C THR A 39 -30.24 9.24 14.38
N GLY A 40 -31.07 9.93 13.59
CA GLY A 40 -31.51 11.28 13.94
C GLY A 40 -32.67 11.74 13.07
N THR A 41 -33.49 12.66 13.60
CA THR A 41 -34.64 13.21 12.88
C THR A 41 -34.24 13.92 11.59
N PHE A 42 -33.05 14.54 11.56
CA PHE A 42 -32.46 15.10 10.34
C PHE A 42 -31.37 14.19 9.76
N CYS A 43 -30.38 13.81 10.58
CA CYS A 43 -29.34 12.89 10.14
C CYS A 43 -28.68 12.08 11.27
N GLY A 44 -28.07 10.95 10.91
CA GLY A 44 -27.24 10.17 11.84
C GLY A 44 -25.98 10.93 12.25
N VAL A 45 -25.09 11.23 11.31
CA VAL A 45 -23.84 11.97 11.50
C VAL A 45 -23.90 13.29 10.73
N LEU A 46 -23.66 14.41 11.43
CA LEU A 46 -23.47 15.74 10.85
C LEU A 46 -22.04 16.23 11.11
N PHE A 47 -21.41 16.76 10.08
CA PHE A 47 -20.14 17.48 10.24
C PHE A 47 -20.04 18.68 9.30
N GLY A 48 -19.17 19.62 9.65
CA GLY A 48 -19.01 20.89 8.97
C GLY A 48 -17.73 21.02 8.14
N VAL A 49 -17.49 22.26 7.72
CA VAL A 49 -16.30 22.75 7.02
C VAL A 49 -15.47 23.71 7.89
N LYS A 50 -15.96 24.01 9.09
CA LYS A 50 -15.31 24.92 10.03
C LYS A 50 -13.83 24.56 10.25
N PRO A 51 -12.91 25.53 10.17
CA PRO A 51 -11.49 25.29 10.30
C PRO A 51 -11.13 24.88 11.73
N TYR A 52 -10.35 23.81 11.84
CA TYR A 52 -9.81 23.29 13.09
C TYR A 52 -8.52 22.49 12.81
N ALA A 53 -7.56 22.48 13.74
CA ALA A 53 -6.31 21.72 13.62
C ALA A 53 -5.58 21.83 12.26
N ASN A 54 -5.54 23.04 11.68
CA ASN A 54 -4.93 23.35 10.37
C ASN A 54 -5.60 22.69 9.14
N HIS A 55 -6.86 22.27 9.25
CA HIS A 55 -7.65 21.81 8.11
C HIS A 55 -9.09 22.32 8.13
N ASN A 56 -9.75 22.27 6.96
CA ASN A 56 -11.11 22.79 6.76
C ASN A 56 -12.15 21.67 6.88
N GLY A 57 -12.65 21.46 8.09
CA GLY A 57 -13.67 20.45 8.40
C GLY A 57 -13.17 19.00 8.36
N GLY A 58 -14.10 18.09 8.05
CA GLY A 58 -13.84 16.67 7.87
C GLY A 58 -14.38 15.79 9.00
N PHE A 59 -14.62 14.52 8.68
CA PHE A 59 -15.02 13.49 9.65
C PHE A 59 -14.25 12.20 9.39
N GLY A 60 -13.42 11.80 10.35
CA GLY A 60 -12.58 10.62 10.26
C GLY A 60 -13.06 9.56 11.25
N ALA A 61 -13.46 8.39 10.77
CA ALA A 61 -14.02 7.37 11.65
C ALA A 61 -13.85 5.94 11.15
N GLN A 62 -13.71 5.01 12.08
CA GLN A 62 -13.90 3.59 11.82
C GLN A 62 -15.26 3.16 12.38
N PHE A 63 -16.08 2.57 11.51
CA PHE A 63 -17.37 1.99 11.86
C PHE A 63 -17.29 0.48 11.74
N ASN A 64 -17.61 -0.26 12.79
CA ASN A 64 -17.59 -1.71 12.83
C ASN A 64 -18.93 -2.26 13.30
N ARG A 65 -19.67 -2.98 12.43
CA ARG A 65 -21.01 -3.50 12.77
C ARG A 65 -21.92 -2.38 13.28
N VAL A 66 -21.96 -1.26 12.57
CA VAL A 66 -22.75 -0.07 12.94
C VAL A 66 -24.01 -0.01 12.11
N HIS A 67 -25.11 0.25 12.79
CA HIS A 67 -26.41 0.42 12.18
C HIS A 67 -26.77 1.92 12.15
N MET A 68 -26.78 2.47 10.95
CA MET A 68 -27.23 3.82 10.66
C MET A 68 -28.75 3.78 10.48
N GLY A 69 -29.45 3.94 11.59
CA GLY A 69 -30.90 3.83 11.64
C GLY A 69 -31.63 4.99 10.96
N PHE A 70 -32.94 4.98 11.11
CA PHE A 70 -33.85 5.83 10.37
C PHE A 70 -33.48 7.31 10.43
N SER A 71 -33.16 7.88 9.27
CA SER A 71 -32.90 9.30 9.11
C SER A 71 -33.09 9.72 7.64
N PRO A 72 -33.43 10.99 7.38
CA PRO A 72 -33.33 11.55 6.03
C PRO A 72 -31.93 11.33 5.43
N TYR A 73 -30.87 11.60 6.22
CA TYR A 73 -29.49 11.33 5.84
C TYR A 73 -28.76 10.49 6.89
N SER A 74 -28.08 9.40 6.53
CA SER A 74 -27.22 8.74 7.53
C SER A 74 -26.00 9.60 7.85
N ILE A 75 -25.35 10.16 6.83
CA ILE A 75 -24.19 11.02 6.96
C ILE A 75 -24.38 12.26 6.08
N TYR A 76 -24.29 13.43 6.68
CA TYR A 76 -24.48 14.70 6.00
C TYR A 76 -23.34 15.67 6.33
N GLN A 77 -22.85 16.38 5.31
CA GLN A 77 -21.90 17.47 5.49
C GLN A 77 -22.56 18.82 5.19
N ALA A 78 -22.44 19.76 6.12
CA ALA A 78 -23.01 21.10 6.01
C ALA A 78 -21.94 22.18 5.80
N ILE A 79 -22.35 23.29 5.18
CA ILE A 79 -21.57 24.53 5.16
C ILE A 79 -21.90 25.30 6.43
N ASP A 80 -21.07 25.14 7.46
CA ASP A 80 -21.18 25.87 8.74
C ASP A 80 -20.21 27.07 8.84
N ASP A 81 -19.43 27.30 7.77
CA ASP A 81 -18.60 28.48 7.54
C ASP A 81 -18.55 28.79 6.02
N SER A 82 -19.28 29.81 5.60
CA SER A 82 -19.45 30.15 4.18
C SER A 82 -18.20 30.74 3.54
N ASP A 83 -17.41 31.49 4.31
CA ASP A 83 -16.21 32.16 3.81
C ASP A 83 -15.10 31.13 3.56
N VAL A 84 -14.96 30.17 4.48
CA VAL A 84 -14.02 29.04 4.33
C VAL A 84 -14.42 28.18 3.15
N TYR A 85 -15.69 27.78 3.04
CA TYR A 85 -16.14 26.98 1.90
C TYR A 85 -16.03 27.71 0.56
N GLY A 86 -16.34 29.02 0.55
CA GLY A 86 -16.26 29.87 -0.64
C GLY A 86 -14.84 30.01 -1.15
N SER A 87 -13.88 30.28 -0.25
CA SER A 87 -12.49 30.53 -0.59
C SER A 87 -11.66 29.26 -0.83
N ALA A 88 -12.00 28.14 -0.20
CA ALA A 88 -11.23 26.91 -0.35
C ALA A 88 -11.48 26.24 -1.71
N SER A 89 -10.41 25.72 -2.33
CA SER A 89 -10.50 24.87 -3.52
C SER A 89 -11.11 23.50 -3.19
N THR A 90 -10.79 22.99 -2.00
CA THR A 90 -11.28 21.73 -1.44
C THR A 90 -11.52 21.88 0.06
N VAL A 91 -12.45 21.11 0.61
CA VAL A 91 -12.67 20.95 2.05
C VAL A 91 -12.56 19.48 2.41
N ILE A 92 -12.24 19.15 3.66
CA ILE A 92 -12.11 17.75 4.06
C ILE A 92 -13.50 17.14 4.22
N GLY A 93 -13.67 15.96 3.63
CA GLY A 93 -14.86 15.14 3.67
C GLY A 93 -14.78 14.00 4.66
N LEU A 94 -15.22 12.83 4.20
CA LEU A 94 -15.14 11.59 4.97
C LEU A 94 -13.78 10.94 4.79
N SER A 95 -13.14 10.61 5.91
CA SER A 95 -11.95 9.74 5.95
C SER A 95 -12.30 8.50 6.77
N CYS A 96 -13.04 7.56 6.18
CA CYS A 96 -13.69 6.52 6.95
C CYS A 96 -13.33 5.09 6.52
N ILE A 97 -13.33 4.18 7.49
CA ILE A 97 -13.34 2.74 7.27
C ILE A 97 -14.73 2.22 7.68
N PHE A 98 -15.48 1.73 6.71
CA PHE A 98 -16.79 1.10 6.93
C PHE A 98 -16.62 -0.41 6.94
N ASN A 99 -16.74 -1.03 8.11
CA ASN A 99 -16.80 -2.47 8.25
C ASN A 99 -18.22 -2.91 8.61
N THR A 100 -18.94 -3.51 7.67
CA THR A 100 -20.31 -4.01 7.89
C THR A 100 -21.24 -2.90 8.43
N VAL A 101 -21.43 -1.84 7.66
CA VAL A 101 -22.33 -0.72 8.03
C VAL A 101 -23.65 -0.87 7.29
N GLN A 102 -24.75 -0.74 8.03
CA GLN A 102 -26.11 -0.87 7.50
C GLN A 102 -26.85 0.46 7.59
N HIS A 103 -27.33 0.95 6.46
CA HIS A 103 -28.13 2.16 6.34
C HIS A 103 -29.60 1.77 6.18
N GLU A 104 -30.38 1.90 7.24
CA GLU A 104 -31.78 1.44 7.23
C GLU A 104 -32.79 2.58 7.12
N GLN A 105 -33.76 2.39 6.23
CA GLN A 105 -34.89 3.29 6.01
C GLN A 105 -34.46 4.72 5.69
N ILE A 106 -33.53 4.86 4.75
CA ILE A 106 -32.99 6.17 4.42
C ILE A 106 -33.99 7.00 3.61
N GLY A 107 -34.19 8.23 4.07
CA GLY A 107 -35.17 9.15 3.49
C GLY A 107 -34.74 9.84 2.21
N GLU A 108 -33.50 10.31 2.15
CA GLU A 108 -32.98 11.13 1.05
C GLU A 108 -31.67 10.57 0.49
N ALA A 109 -30.65 10.36 1.31
CA ALA A 109 -29.40 9.73 0.88
C ALA A 109 -28.63 9.16 2.09
N ALA A 110 -28.00 8.01 1.94
CA ALA A 110 -27.16 7.43 2.99
C ALA A 110 -25.97 8.36 3.28
N ILE A 111 -25.35 8.90 2.22
CA ILE A 111 -24.23 9.83 2.35
C ILE A 111 -24.49 11.03 1.44
N LYS A 112 -24.44 12.25 2.00
CA LYS A 112 -24.55 13.49 1.24
C LYS A 112 -23.44 14.47 1.63
N LEU A 113 -22.42 14.55 0.79
CA LEU A 113 -21.27 15.43 1.00
C LEU A 113 -21.31 16.65 0.08
N LEU A 114 -20.51 17.66 0.42
CA LEU A 114 -20.39 18.88 -0.37
C LEU A 114 -19.59 18.63 -1.67
N PRO A 115 -19.87 19.34 -2.78
CA PRO A 115 -19.15 19.15 -4.04
C PRO A 115 -17.62 19.28 -3.98
N LYS A 116 -17.11 20.19 -3.14
CA LYS A 116 -15.66 20.41 -2.90
C LYS A 116 -15.06 19.46 -1.86
N SER A 117 -15.85 18.55 -1.30
CA SER A 117 -15.44 17.68 -0.20
C SER A 117 -14.53 16.58 -0.70
N GLU A 118 -13.25 16.60 -0.32
CA GLU A 118 -12.31 15.52 -0.58
C GLU A 118 -12.47 14.41 0.44
N SER A 119 -12.85 13.23 -0.02
CA SER A 119 -13.13 12.06 0.79
C SER A 119 -12.28 10.87 0.38
N LYS A 120 -11.90 10.08 1.39
CA LYS A 120 -11.24 8.79 1.28
C LYS A 120 -12.02 7.76 2.08
N ILE A 121 -12.55 6.74 1.40
CA ILE A 121 -13.33 5.69 2.05
C ILE A 121 -12.71 4.33 1.79
N ARG A 122 -12.71 3.47 2.81
CA ARG A 122 -12.46 2.04 2.67
C ARG A 122 -13.67 1.27 3.17
N VAL A 123 -14.08 0.24 2.45
CA VAL A 123 -15.26 -0.55 2.78
C VAL A 123 -14.88 -2.02 2.83
N THR A 124 -15.15 -2.65 3.97
CA THR A 124 -14.98 -4.09 4.18
C THR A 124 -16.34 -4.68 4.56
N GLY A 125 -16.83 -5.66 3.80
CA GLY A 125 -18.15 -6.27 4.07
C GLY A 125 -19.37 -5.53 3.52
N GLY A 126 -19.18 -4.38 2.85
CA GLY A 126 -20.17 -3.67 2.04
C GLY A 126 -21.00 -2.58 2.73
N PHE A 127 -22.00 -2.07 1.99
CA PHE A 127 -22.97 -1.07 2.44
C PHE A 127 -24.37 -1.71 2.44
N GLY A 128 -24.88 -2.09 3.61
CA GLY A 128 -26.30 -2.40 3.72
C GLY A 128 -27.13 -1.15 3.45
N LEU A 129 -28.17 -1.22 2.62
CA LEU A 129 -29.05 -0.09 2.35
C LEU A 129 -30.52 -0.52 2.18
N SER A 130 -31.42 0.09 2.95
CA SER A 130 -32.85 0.10 2.66
C SER A 130 -33.37 1.54 2.55
N TRP A 131 -34.23 1.77 1.57
CA TRP A 131 -34.87 3.06 1.34
C TRP A 131 -36.15 3.17 2.16
N SER A 132 -36.44 4.37 2.62
CA SER A 132 -37.77 4.76 3.08
C SER A 132 -38.77 4.83 1.93
N LEU A 133 -40.04 4.62 2.23
CA LEU A 133 -41.13 4.71 1.24
C LEU A 133 -41.19 6.13 0.67
N HIS A 134 -41.23 6.24 -0.66
CA HIS A 134 -41.33 7.54 -1.33
C HIS A 134 -42.79 8.02 -1.51
N THR A 135 -43.75 7.11 -1.34
CA THR A 135 -45.18 7.42 -1.27
C THR A 135 -45.66 7.19 0.15
N TYR A 136 -46.24 8.21 0.76
CA TYR A 136 -46.82 8.12 2.10
C TYR A 136 -48.31 8.45 2.06
N SER A 137 -49.11 7.67 2.80
CA SER A 137 -50.57 7.77 2.79
C SER A 137 -51.12 8.85 3.73
N SER A 138 -50.25 9.50 4.51
CA SER A 138 -50.62 10.57 5.44
C SER A 138 -49.52 11.63 5.57
N PRO A 139 -49.86 12.94 5.62
CA PRO A 139 -48.88 14.03 5.83
C PRO A 139 -48.02 13.86 7.10
N ARG A 140 -48.49 13.10 8.09
CA ARG A 140 -47.74 12.79 9.32
C ARG A 140 -46.60 11.78 9.13
N GLN A 141 -46.46 11.20 7.94
CA GLN A 141 -45.39 10.26 7.58
C GLN A 141 -44.27 10.91 6.75
N GLY A 142 -44.36 12.21 6.45
CA GLY A 142 -43.34 12.94 5.67
C GLY A 142 -42.03 13.23 6.43
N TRP A 143 -41.94 12.88 7.71
CA TRP A 143 -40.74 13.05 8.55
C TRP A 143 -39.53 12.26 8.07
N GLN A 144 -39.75 11.29 7.17
CA GLN A 144 -38.70 10.51 6.54
C GLN A 144 -37.80 11.39 5.68
N PHE A 145 -38.30 12.54 5.21
CA PHE A 145 -37.55 13.48 4.39
C PHE A 145 -37.11 14.72 5.17
N ALA A 146 -35.99 15.31 4.75
CA ALA A 146 -35.43 16.48 5.41
C ALA A 146 -36.24 17.76 5.18
N LEU A 147 -36.91 17.87 4.03
CA LEU A 147 -37.69 19.03 3.62
C LEU A 147 -39.10 18.60 3.21
N PRO A 148 -40.13 19.44 3.35
CA PRO A 148 -41.48 19.17 2.82
C PRO A 148 -41.55 19.25 1.30
N ASP A 149 -42.58 18.65 0.69
CA ASP A 149 -42.74 18.56 -0.77
C ASP A 149 -42.83 19.93 -1.47
N SER A 150 -43.25 20.98 -0.74
CA SER A 150 -43.30 22.35 -1.24
C SER A 150 -41.92 22.98 -1.44
N LEU A 151 -40.89 22.47 -0.75
CA LEU A 151 -39.51 22.95 -0.85
C LEU A 151 -38.62 21.99 -1.65
N MET A 152 -38.93 20.69 -1.60
CA MET A 152 -38.24 19.66 -2.36
C MET A 152 -39.27 18.68 -2.94
N PRO A 153 -39.70 18.86 -4.20
CA PRO A 153 -40.72 18.01 -4.80
C PRO A 153 -40.20 16.58 -5.02
N ALA A 154 -41.13 15.63 -5.18
CA ALA A 154 -40.83 14.19 -5.22
C ALA A 154 -39.83 13.77 -6.32
N ASP A 155 -39.76 14.51 -7.44
CA ASP A 155 -38.79 14.28 -8.53
C ASP A 155 -37.36 14.73 -8.19
N LYS A 156 -37.18 15.39 -7.04
CA LYS A 156 -35.87 15.82 -6.52
C LYS A 156 -35.41 15.04 -5.29
N ARG A 157 -36.22 14.09 -4.80
CA ARG A 157 -35.92 13.24 -3.65
C ARG A 157 -35.25 11.94 -4.05
N GLN A 158 -34.46 11.38 -3.14
CA GLN A 158 -33.82 10.05 -3.29
C GLN A 158 -33.09 9.84 -4.62
N GLN A 159 -32.44 10.89 -5.14
CA GLN A 159 -31.83 10.84 -6.47
C GLN A 159 -30.65 9.85 -6.53
N TYR A 160 -29.83 9.81 -5.47
CA TYR A 160 -28.74 8.86 -5.32
C TYR A 160 -28.59 8.46 -3.85
N ALA A 161 -28.21 7.21 -3.58
CA ALA A 161 -27.92 6.72 -2.23
C ALA A 161 -26.68 7.39 -1.62
N ALA A 162 -25.66 7.68 -2.42
CA ALA A 162 -24.48 8.41 -1.97
C ALA A 162 -24.10 9.53 -2.93
N TRP A 163 -23.73 10.67 -2.37
CA TRP A 163 -23.21 11.84 -3.07
C TRP A 163 -21.85 12.20 -2.48
N PHE A 164 -20.82 12.04 -3.30
CA PHE A 164 -19.45 12.44 -3.00
C PHE A 164 -19.08 13.68 -3.82
N GLY A 165 -18.36 14.60 -3.21
CA GLY A 165 -17.71 15.69 -3.92
C GLY A 165 -16.53 15.18 -4.72
N ILE A 166 -15.37 15.18 -4.08
CA ILE A 166 -14.12 14.67 -4.63
C ILE A 166 -13.81 13.33 -3.96
N LEU A 167 -13.69 12.26 -4.73
CA LEU A 167 -13.29 10.95 -4.21
C LEU A 167 -11.85 10.66 -4.62
N ARG A 168 -11.01 10.31 -3.63
CA ARG A 168 -9.58 10.03 -3.80
C ARG A 168 -9.21 8.76 -3.02
N ASP A 169 -8.26 7.98 -3.54
CA ASP A 169 -7.64 6.81 -2.90
C ASP A 169 -8.61 5.90 -2.14
N SER A 170 -9.79 5.69 -2.72
CA SER A 170 -10.89 4.96 -2.09
C SER A 170 -10.93 3.51 -2.54
N ASP A 171 -11.41 2.65 -1.65
CA ASP A 171 -11.34 1.20 -1.79
C ASP A 171 -12.68 0.59 -1.36
N VAL A 172 -13.50 0.32 -2.36
CA VAL A 172 -14.85 -0.25 -2.25
C VAL A 172 -14.93 -1.48 -3.16
N PRO A 173 -14.26 -2.58 -2.79
CA PRO A 173 -14.17 -3.75 -3.64
C PRO A 173 -15.53 -4.43 -3.77
N ARG A 174 -15.74 -5.13 -4.88
CA ARG A 174 -16.94 -5.98 -5.08
C ARG A 174 -16.86 -7.19 -4.15
N GLY A 175 -17.62 -7.16 -3.07
CA GLY A 175 -17.64 -8.25 -2.11
C GLY A 175 -18.36 -7.82 -0.84
N SER A 176 -19.69 -7.92 -0.86
CA SER A 176 -20.50 -7.48 0.27
C SER A 176 -21.21 -8.64 0.94
N VAL A 177 -21.08 -8.69 2.26
CA VAL A 177 -21.88 -9.54 3.16
C VAL A 177 -23.21 -8.85 3.50
N THR A 178 -23.27 -7.52 3.45
CA THR A 178 -24.41 -6.70 3.91
C THR A 178 -25.28 -6.09 2.79
N GLY A 179 -24.90 -6.27 1.52
CA GLY A 179 -25.51 -5.61 0.37
C GLY A 179 -24.71 -4.41 -0.17
N ASN A 180 -25.23 -3.78 -1.22
CA ASN A 180 -24.61 -2.61 -1.85
C ASN A 180 -25.55 -1.41 -1.77
N LEU A 181 -25.00 -0.21 -1.94
CA LEU A 181 -25.79 0.96 -2.30
C LEU A 181 -26.55 0.67 -3.59
N ARG A 182 -27.84 1.05 -3.62
CA ARG A 182 -28.75 0.74 -4.73
C ARG A 182 -29.63 1.93 -5.06
N PRO A 183 -30.02 2.11 -6.34
CA PRO A 183 -30.96 3.15 -6.72
C PRO A 183 -32.29 2.99 -5.98
N SER A 184 -32.96 4.11 -5.72
CA SER A 184 -34.33 4.13 -5.21
C SER A 184 -35.34 3.79 -6.32
N SER A 185 -36.55 3.42 -5.93
CA SER A 185 -37.71 3.34 -6.82
C SER A 185 -38.53 4.64 -6.89
N ALA A 186 -38.09 5.70 -6.21
CA ALA A 186 -38.76 7.00 -6.22
C ALA A 186 -38.74 7.67 -7.61
N PRO A 187 -39.72 8.54 -7.93
CA PRO A 187 -39.76 9.24 -9.22
C PRO A 187 -38.50 10.06 -9.55
N GLY A 188 -37.80 10.56 -8.53
CA GLY A 188 -36.57 11.32 -8.68
C GLY A 188 -35.28 10.48 -8.76
N ALA A 189 -35.35 9.16 -8.69
CA ALA A 189 -34.18 8.29 -8.66
C ALA A 189 -33.37 8.36 -9.96
N LEU A 190 -32.07 8.59 -9.84
CA LEU A 190 -31.13 8.70 -10.96
C LEU A 190 -30.03 7.63 -10.93
N GLY A 191 -29.66 7.13 -9.75
CA GLY A 191 -28.64 6.09 -9.61
C GLY A 191 -28.40 5.68 -8.16
N SER A 192 -27.35 4.89 -7.92
CA SER A 192 -26.90 4.51 -6.58
C SER A 192 -25.91 5.55 -6.03
N THR A 193 -24.95 5.99 -6.84
CA THR A 193 -23.88 6.88 -6.37
C THR A 193 -23.62 8.00 -7.37
N ARG A 194 -23.36 9.21 -6.87
CA ARG A 194 -22.86 10.34 -7.65
C ARG A 194 -21.53 10.83 -7.08
N ILE A 195 -20.56 11.05 -7.96
CA ILE A 195 -19.23 11.56 -7.64
C ILE A 195 -18.98 12.78 -8.52
N GLU A 196 -18.83 13.97 -7.93
CA GLU A 196 -18.59 15.20 -8.70
C GLU A 196 -17.20 15.18 -9.36
N LYS A 197 -16.18 14.68 -8.66
CA LYS A 197 -14.83 14.50 -9.19
C LYS A 197 -14.18 13.23 -8.66
N LEU A 198 -13.66 12.39 -9.56
CA LEU A 198 -12.77 11.28 -9.20
C LEU A 198 -11.31 11.73 -9.40
N ALA A 199 -10.53 11.82 -8.33
CA ALA A 199 -9.21 12.48 -8.29
C ALA A 199 -8.00 11.54 -8.14
N ALA A 200 -8.22 10.22 -8.16
CA ALA A 200 -7.17 9.19 -8.15
C ALA A 200 -7.75 7.83 -8.56
N THR A 201 -6.89 6.84 -8.82
CA THR A 201 -7.29 5.45 -8.97
C THR A 201 -7.91 4.96 -7.66
N SER A 202 -9.17 4.53 -7.74
CA SER A 202 -9.91 3.97 -6.61
C SER A 202 -10.56 2.67 -7.10
N ASP A 203 -10.53 1.61 -6.30
CA ASP A 203 -11.37 0.44 -6.55
C ASP A 203 -12.79 0.82 -6.10
N LEU A 204 -13.73 0.89 -7.04
CA LEU A 204 -15.11 1.32 -6.78
C LEU A 204 -16.12 0.27 -7.25
N ASP A 205 -15.70 -0.97 -7.50
CA ASP A 205 -16.57 -2.00 -8.09
C ASP A 205 -17.78 -2.35 -7.22
N GLY A 206 -17.66 -2.16 -5.89
CA GLY A 206 -18.73 -2.32 -4.91
C GLY A 206 -19.75 -1.19 -4.89
N LEU A 207 -19.49 -0.05 -5.56
CA LEU A 207 -20.46 1.04 -5.71
C LEU A 207 -21.49 0.80 -6.81
N THR A 208 -21.47 -0.36 -7.47
CA THR A 208 -22.31 -0.71 -8.63
C THR A 208 -22.09 0.28 -9.80
N PRO A 209 -21.05 0.06 -10.62
CA PRO A 209 -20.66 1.00 -11.68
C PRO A 209 -21.79 1.39 -12.63
N ASP A 210 -22.69 0.45 -12.96
CA ASP A 210 -23.83 0.68 -13.86
C ASP A 210 -24.83 1.73 -13.34
N TYR A 211 -24.84 1.98 -12.03
CA TYR A 211 -25.70 2.96 -11.38
C TYR A 211 -24.90 4.12 -10.76
N THR A 212 -23.60 4.20 -11.05
CA THR A 212 -22.72 5.25 -10.53
C THR A 212 -22.48 6.33 -11.60
N THR A 213 -22.78 7.58 -11.25
CA THR A 213 -22.49 8.75 -12.09
C THR A 213 -21.19 9.41 -11.63
N VAL A 214 -20.18 9.49 -12.50
CA VAL A 214 -18.97 10.30 -12.28
C VAL A 214 -19.03 11.51 -13.21
N VAL A 215 -19.10 12.72 -12.63
CA VAL A 215 -19.30 13.96 -13.40
C VAL A 215 -18.01 14.39 -14.07
N THR A 216 -16.92 14.46 -13.30
CA THR A 216 -15.58 14.77 -13.80
C THR A 216 -14.60 13.71 -13.33
N LYS A 217 -13.69 13.31 -14.21
CA LYS A 217 -12.51 12.53 -13.84
C LYS A 217 -11.30 13.43 -13.99
N GLU A 218 -10.44 13.46 -12.98
CA GLU A 218 -9.15 14.11 -13.13
C GLU A 218 -8.39 13.32 -14.21
N PRO A 219 -7.90 13.97 -15.28
CA PRO A 219 -7.29 13.28 -16.39
C PRO A 219 -6.00 12.62 -15.90
N TYR A 220 -6.04 11.30 -15.74
CA TYR A 220 -4.84 10.51 -15.63
C TYR A 220 -4.32 10.17 -17.02
N VAL A 221 -2.99 10.21 -17.14
CA VAL A 221 -2.25 9.53 -18.21
C VAL A 221 -2.46 8.03 -17.99
N GLU A 222 -3.54 7.47 -18.53
CA GLU A 222 -3.73 6.03 -18.56
C GLU A 222 -2.82 5.44 -19.64
N ILE A 223 -1.78 4.73 -19.20
CA ILE A 223 -1.28 3.59 -19.98
C ILE A 223 -2.34 2.50 -19.78
N ASN A 224 -3.20 2.31 -20.78
CA ASN A 224 -4.19 1.23 -20.81
C ASN A 224 -3.49 -0.13 -20.79
N LEU A 225 -3.32 -0.71 -19.60
CA LEU A 225 -2.92 -2.10 -19.44
C LEU A 225 -4.14 -2.88 -18.91
N ASN A 226 -4.68 -3.75 -19.77
CA ASN A 226 -5.81 -4.64 -19.48
C ASN A 226 -5.59 -5.35 -18.12
N ALA A 227 -6.61 -5.35 -17.24
CA ALA A 227 -6.51 -5.96 -15.90
C ALA A 227 -6.12 -7.45 -15.93
N GLY A 228 -6.49 -8.19 -16.99
CA GLY A 228 -6.02 -9.56 -17.23
C GLY A 228 -4.55 -9.63 -17.62
N THR A 229 -4.04 -8.62 -18.35
CA THR A 229 -2.61 -8.44 -18.65
C THR A 229 -1.86 -7.98 -17.41
N LEU A 230 -2.39 -7.08 -16.58
CA LEU A 230 -1.79 -6.68 -15.30
C LEU A 230 -1.80 -7.81 -14.28
N TYR A 231 -2.85 -8.63 -14.24
CA TYR A 231 -2.89 -9.83 -13.39
C TYR A 231 -1.92 -10.87 -13.93
N ARG A 232 -1.85 -11.12 -15.25
CA ARG A 232 -0.82 -11.99 -15.83
C ARG A 232 0.58 -11.42 -15.67
N ASP A 233 0.80 -10.13 -15.75
CA ASP A 233 2.11 -9.49 -15.57
C ASP A 233 2.49 -9.45 -14.10
N ARG A 234 1.55 -9.29 -13.18
CA ARG A 234 1.80 -9.42 -11.74
C ARG A 234 2.06 -10.88 -11.35
N THR A 235 1.29 -11.81 -11.92
CA THR A 235 1.46 -13.25 -11.69
C THR A 235 2.75 -13.73 -12.38
N ASN A 236 3.06 -13.25 -13.58
CA ASN A 236 4.32 -13.51 -14.29
C ASN A 236 5.49 -12.80 -13.60
N ARG A 237 5.36 -11.60 -13.04
CA ARG A 237 6.45 -10.97 -12.26
C ARG A 237 6.62 -11.62 -10.89
N GLY A 238 5.54 -12.10 -10.28
CA GLY A 238 5.56 -12.81 -9.00
C GLY A 238 6.00 -14.27 -9.11
N PHE A 239 5.75 -14.93 -10.23
CA PHE A 239 6.06 -16.36 -10.46
C PHE A 239 7.09 -16.63 -11.58
N ASN A 240 7.44 -15.63 -12.39
CA ASN A 240 8.56 -15.61 -13.34
C ASN A 240 9.38 -14.31 -13.18
N PRO A 241 10.05 -14.09 -12.04
CA PRO A 241 11.01 -13.02 -11.96
C PRO A 241 12.24 -13.43 -12.78
N VAL A 242 12.28 -13.07 -14.06
CA VAL A 242 13.54 -12.55 -14.60
C VAL A 242 13.69 -11.15 -14.02
N GLY A 243 13.82 -11.08 -12.68
CA GLY A 243 14.06 -9.84 -11.97
C GLY A 243 15.49 -9.39 -12.25
N ARG A 244 15.76 -8.11 -12.04
CA ARG A 244 17.13 -7.61 -12.12
C ARG A 244 18.00 -8.46 -11.19
N GLY A 245 19.10 -8.98 -11.74
CA GLY A 245 19.99 -9.87 -11.01
C GLY A 245 20.49 -9.23 -9.71
N ASN A 246 20.95 -10.05 -8.78
CA ASN A 246 21.60 -9.56 -7.56
C ASN A 246 22.74 -8.61 -7.97
N LEU A 247 22.73 -7.37 -7.47
CA LEU A 247 23.79 -6.38 -7.72
C LEU A 247 25.14 -6.86 -7.17
N LEU A 248 25.11 -7.81 -6.23
CA LEU A 248 26.28 -8.47 -5.67
C LEU A 248 26.79 -9.56 -6.62
N GLN A 249 28.02 -9.42 -7.10
CA GLN A 249 28.62 -10.42 -7.98
C GLN A 249 28.91 -11.76 -7.27
N ASN A 250 29.36 -11.73 -6.01
CA ASN A 250 29.72 -12.92 -5.23
C ASN A 250 29.35 -12.74 -3.74
N PRO A 251 28.06 -12.68 -3.38
CA PRO A 251 27.62 -12.47 -2.00
C PRO A 251 28.04 -13.61 -1.06
N GLU A 252 28.36 -14.79 -1.58
CA GLU A 252 28.80 -15.94 -0.78
C GLU A 252 30.31 -15.95 -0.49
N ASP A 253 31.09 -15.08 -1.14
CA ASP A 253 32.54 -14.99 -0.93
C ASP A 253 32.87 -13.94 0.14
N PRO A 254 33.48 -14.30 1.29
CA PRO A 254 33.92 -13.35 2.30
C PRO A 254 34.82 -12.23 1.75
N ALA A 255 35.57 -12.47 0.67
CA ALA A 255 36.45 -11.48 0.05
C ALA A 255 35.69 -10.34 -0.66
N SER A 256 34.39 -10.52 -0.93
CA SER A 256 33.52 -9.48 -1.52
C SER A 256 33.18 -8.35 -0.53
N TYR A 257 33.55 -8.49 0.74
CA TYR A 257 33.13 -7.63 1.83
C TYR A 257 34.30 -6.86 2.42
N LYS A 258 34.08 -5.58 2.72
CA LYS A 258 34.98 -4.81 3.57
C LYS A 258 34.53 -4.98 5.02
N VAL A 259 35.43 -5.45 5.88
CA VAL A 259 35.12 -5.78 7.28
C VAL A 259 35.92 -4.88 8.22
N THR A 260 35.26 -4.32 9.22
CA THR A 260 35.86 -3.51 10.30
C THR A 260 35.48 -4.10 11.65
N GLY A 261 36.40 -4.12 12.61
CA GLY A 261 36.14 -4.58 13.98
C GLY A 261 35.99 -6.10 14.14
N GLY A 262 36.32 -6.89 13.12
CA GLY A 262 36.22 -8.36 13.16
C GLY A 262 36.74 -9.02 11.89
N ARG A 263 36.36 -10.29 11.69
CA ARG A 263 36.64 -11.07 10.49
C ARG A 263 35.36 -11.71 9.94
N LEU A 264 35.28 -11.86 8.62
CA LEU A 264 34.22 -12.60 7.95
C LEU A 264 34.81 -13.87 7.32
N SER A 265 34.14 -15.00 7.49
CA SER A 265 34.54 -16.28 6.90
C SER A 265 33.32 -17.12 6.57
N ALA A 266 33.45 -18.06 5.64
CA ALA A 266 32.44 -19.11 5.50
C ALA A 266 32.38 -19.92 6.81
N ALA A 267 31.17 -20.12 7.32
CA ALA A 267 30.94 -20.90 8.52
C ALA A 267 31.13 -22.40 8.23
N SER A 268 31.71 -23.14 9.17
CA SER A 268 31.90 -24.58 9.00
C SER A 268 30.54 -25.31 8.93
N PRO A 269 30.41 -26.33 8.06
CA PRO A 269 29.23 -27.19 8.02
C PRO A 269 28.92 -27.76 9.41
N GLY A 270 27.66 -27.64 9.86
CA GLY A 270 27.21 -28.20 11.14
C GLY A 270 27.25 -27.26 12.36
N THR A 271 27.69 -26.00 12.19
CA THR A 271 27.76 -25.02 13.30
C THR A 271 26.42 -24.30 13.59
N PHE A 272 25.34 -24.70 12.92
CA PHE A 272 24.08 -23.95 12.93
C PHE A 272 23.03 -24.67 13.77
N ALA A 273 22.30 -23.92 14.61
CA ALA A 273 20.95 -24.31 14.96
C ALA A 273 20.21 -24.57 13.63
N SER A 274 19.62 -25.76 13.48
CA SER A 274 19.03 -26.29 12.24
C SER A 274 18.48 -25.17 11.35
N LEU A 275 18.99 -25.05 10.11
CA LEU A 275 18.38 -24.19 9.09
C LEU A 275 16.88 -24.46 9.10
N GLY A 276 16.08 -23.49 9.58
CA GLY A 276 14.64 -23.67 9.70
C GLY A 276 14.01 -23.94 8.34
N GLY A 277 12.79 -24.47 8.32
CA GLY A 277 12.07 -24.77 7.07
C GLY A 277 12.08 -23.59 6.10
N ALA A 278 11.77 -22.38 6.59
CA ALA A 278 11.74 -21.16 5.78
C ALA A 278 13.08 -20.80 5.12
N VAL A 279 14.22 -21.02 5.80
CA VAL A 279 15.54 -20.70 5.23
C VAL A 279 15.90 -21.71 4.14
N SER A 280 15.58 -22.98 4.37
CA SER A 280 15.87 -24.07 3.42
C SER A 280 14.97 -24.01 2.20
N GLU A 281 13.71 -23.57 2.37
CA GLU A 281 12.77 -23.33 1.27
C GLU A 281 13.23 -22.20 0.35
N GLU A 282 13.81 -21.13 0.90
CA GLU A 282 14.23 -19.96 0.12
C GLU A 282 15.64 -20.10 -0.48
N LEU A 283 16.60 -20.60 0.30
CA LEU A 283 18.02 -20.63 -0.10
C LEU A 283 18.47 -22.01 -0.61
N GLY A 284 17.58 -23.01 -0.56
CA GLY A 284 17.88 -24.39 -0.88
C GLY A 284 18.49 -25.16 0.29
N SER A 285 18.85 -26.42 0.04
CA SER A 285 19.27 -27.38 1.07
C SER A 285 20.69 -27.20 1.59
N SER A 286 21.51 -26.35 0.97
CA SER A 286 22.93 -26.17 1.34
C SER A 286 23.45 -24.76 1.00
N PRO A 287 22.88 -23.70 1.60
CA PRO A 287 23.35 -22.34 1.35
C PRO A 287 24.73 -22.09 1.97
N VAL A 288 25.52 -21.20 1.36
CA VAL A 288 26.73 -20.69 2.00
C VAL A 288 26.33 -19.73 3.12
N ILE A 289 26.84 -19.99 4.31
CA ILE A 289 26.60 -19.14 5.49
C ILE A 289 27.89 -18.42 5.81
N LEU A 290 27.81 -17.09 5.92
CA LEU A 290 28.91 -16.25 6.35
C LEU A 290 28.84 -16.03 7.86
N GLN A 291 29.98 -16.12 8.54
CA GLN A 291 30.12 -15.85 9.96
C GLN A 291 31.02 -14.64 10.16
N PHE A 292 30.47 -13.59 10.77
CA PHE A 292 31.25 -12.52 11.35
C PHE A 292 31.68 -12.90 12.76
N THR A 293 32.97 -12.79 13.04
CA THR A 293 33.55 -12.95 14.38
C THR A 293 34.15 -11.60 14.81
N PRO A 294 33.65 -10.95 15.87
CA PRO A 294 34.21 -9.70 16.34
C PRO A 294 35.63 -9.90 16.88
N SER A 295 36.48 -8.88 16.73
CA SER A 295 37.81 -8.86 17.32
C SER A 295 37.72 -8.43 18.79
N SER A 296 38.49 -9.08 19.66
CA SER A 296 38.55 -8.74 21.09
C SER A 296 39.11 -7.34 21.37
N GLN A 297 39.68 -6.66 20.37
CA GLN A 297 40.33 -5.35 20.48
C GLN A 297 39.59 -4.21 19.76
N ALA A 298 38.40 -4.45 19.20
CA ALA A 298 37.73 -3.45 18.37
C ALA A 298 37.17 -2.26 19.20
N ALA A 299 37.76 -1.07 19.03
CA ALA A 299 37.06 0.18 19.30
C ALA A 299 36.01 0.39 18.20
N ALA A 300 34.78 0.77 18.56
CA ALA A 300 33.63 0.82 17.66
C ALA A 300 33.90 1.58 16.34
N PRO A 301 33.25 1.20 15.21
CA PRO A 301 32.19 0.18 15.05
C PRO A 301 32.64 -1.17 14.44
N CYS A 302 31.92 -2.26 14.78
CA CYS A 302 31.95 -3.54 14.05
C CYS A 302 31.03 -3.45 12.83
N LEU A 303 31.58 -3.55 11.64
CA LEU A 303 30.88 -3.21 10.40
C LEU A 303 31.26 -4.13 9.24
N ILE A 304 30.26 -4.57 8.49
CA ILE A 304 30.42 -5.14 7.15
C ILE A 304 29.94 -4.10 6.15
N GLN A 305 30.74 -3.81 5.12
CA GLN A 305 30.37 -2.91 4.03
C GLN A 305 30.52 -3.59 2.67
N ILE A 306 29.60 -3.27 1.78
CA ILE A 306 29.55 -3.82 0.43
C ILE A 306 29.35 -2.70 -0.57
N LEU A 307 30.20 -2.65 -1.58
CA LEU A 307 30.02 -1.75 -2.72
C LEU A 307 29.11 -2.43 -3.73
N LEU A 308 27.97 -1.83 -4.04
CA LEU A 308 26.93 -2.46 -4.87
C LEU A 308 27.18 -2.30 -6.38
N ALA A 309 27.94 -1.27 -6.78
CA ALA A 309 28.27 -1.01 -8.19
C ALA A 309 29.61 -0.29 -8.36
N LYS A 310 30.24 -0.48 -9.54
CA LYS A 310 31.35 0.36 -10.02
C LYS A 310 30.77 1.71 -10.47
N ALA A 311 30.99 2.73 -9.68
CA ALA A 311 30.61 4.10 -10.00
C ALA A 311 31.65 4.80 -10.90
N PRO A 312 31.27 5.88 -11.61
CA PRO A 312 29.94 6.50 -11.65
C PRO A 312 28.96 5.84 -12.65
N TYR A 313 27.68 5.81 -12.30
CA TYR A 313 26.60 5.40 -13.22
C TYR A 313 25.32 6.22 -12.98
N VAL A 314 24.42 6.22 -13.96
CA VAL A 314 23.09 6.84 -13.86
C VAL A 314 22.16 5.81 -13.25
N ALA A 315 21.70 6.07 -12.03
CA ALA A 315 20.78 5.16 -11.35
C ALA A 315 19.41 5.20 -12.06
N PRO A 316 18.79 4.04 -12.29
CA PRO A 316 17.42 3.99 -12.78
C PRO A 316 16.48 4.46 -11.68
N ALA A 317 15.39 5.16 -12.05
CA ALA A 317 14.37 5.66 -11.12
C ALA A 317 13.48 4.54 -10.54
N VAL A 318 14.12 3.54 -9.91
CA VAL A 318 13.49 2.39 -9.26
C VAL A 318 14.04 2.26 -7.83
N PRO A 319 13.22 1.78 -6.87
CA PRO A 319 13.67 1.60 -5.49
C PRO A 319 14.70 0.47 -5.39
N LEU A 320 15.64 0.58 -4.45
CA LEU A 320 16.49 -0.55 -4.11
C LEU A 320 15.75 -1.48 -3.15
N SER A 321 15.84 -2.78 -3.39
CA SER A 321 15.37 -3.80 -2.47
C SER A 321 16.52 -4.63 -1.92
N LEU A 322 16.41 -5.06 -0.67
CA LEU A 322 17.35 -5.95 -0.03
C LEU A 322 16.64 -7.07 0.72
N SER A 323 17.27 -8.23 0.76
CA SER A 323 16.89 -9.35 1.62
C SER A 323 18.14 -10.03 2.14
N LEU A 324 18.18 -10.33 3.44
CA LEU A 324 19.21 -11.17 4.02
C LEU A 324 18.65 -11.96 5.20
N TRP A 325 19.18 -13.16 5.41
CA TRP A 325 18.89 -13.96 6.59
C TRP A 325 20.01 -13.80 7.60
N THR A 326 19.66 -13.56 8.87
CA THR A 326 20.64 -13.43 9.95
C THR A 326 20.31 -14.31 11.15
N TYR A 327 21.35 -14.74 11.85
CA TYR A 327 21.24 -15.50 13.09
C TYR A 327 22.28 -15.03 14.11
N THR A 328 21.86 -14.99 15.37
CA THR A 328 22.72 -14.84 16.55
C THR A 328 22.12 -15.69 17.67
N ASP A 329 22.97 -16.21 18.55
CA ASP A 329 22.56 -17.07 19.67
C ASP A 329 21.77 -16.31 20.77
N SER A 330 21.82 -14.98 20.76
CA SER A 330 21.32 -14.14 21.85
C SER A 330 20.94 -12.75 21.37
N LEU A 331 19.94 -12.13 22.02
CA LEU A 331 19.32 -10.87 21.57
C LEU A 331 20.38 -9.79 21.30
N SER A 332 20.51 -9.40 20.03
CA SER A 332 21.51 -8.43 19.58
C SER A 332 20.95 -7.52 18.50
N GLY A 333 21.19 -6.22 18.63
CA GLY A 333 20.84 -5.27 17.58
C GLY A 333 21.78 -5.44 16.39
N ILE A 334 21.21 -5.76 15.23
CA ILE A 334 21.89 -5.72 13.93
C ILE A 334 21.26 -4.60 13.15
N ASN A 335 22.04 -3.61 12.76
CA ASN A 335 21.53 -2.46 12.00
C ASN A 335 22.01 -2.55 10.55
N VAL A 336 21.05 -2.59 9.63
CA VAL A 336 21.30 -2.65 8.18
C VAL A 336 20.98 -1.29 7.58
N LYS A 337 21.96 -0.71 6.90
CA LYS A 337 21.87 0.57 6.19
C LYS A 337 22.11 0.37 4.71
N LEU A 338 21.29 1.01 3.91
CA LEU A 338 21.52 1.19 2.48
C LEU A 338 21.71 2.67 2.22
N ASN A 339 22.80 3.04 1.57
CA ASN A 339 23.16 4.43 1.39
C ASN A 339 23.89 4.67 0.05
N ALA A 340 23.78 5.88 -0.48
CA ALA A 340 24.46 6.28 -1.71
C ALA A 340 24.96 7.72 -1.61
N THR A 341 26.01 8.03 -2.36
CA THR A 341 26.56 9.39 -2.45
C THR A 341 26.35 9.93 -3.85
N ASP A 342 25.83 11.15 -3.97
CA ASP A 342 25.58 11.76 -5.28
C ASP A 342 26.90 12.14 -5.97
N LEU A 343 26.95 12.01 -7.30
CA LEU A 343 28.12 12.37 -8.09
C LEU A 343 28.48 13.85 -7.91
N GLY A 344 29.75 14.13 -7.60
CA GLY A 344 30.25 15.50 -7.40
C GLY A 344 29.91 16.12 -6.04
N THR A 345 29.38 15.34 -5.09
CA THR A 345 29.07 15.80 -3.73
C THR A 345 29.67 14.88 -2.67
N THR A 346 29.63 15.32 -1.41
CA THR A 346 29.92 14.48 -0.23
C THR A 346 28.64 14.08 0.52
N VAL A 347 27.47 14.35 -0.04
CA VAL A 347 26.18 14.12 0.63
C VAL A 347 25.85 12.64 0.55
N ASN A 348 25.78 11.98 1.71
CA ASN A 348 25.38 10.59 1.82
C ASN A 348 23.88 10.51 2.12
N ARG A 349 23.12 9.94 1.19
CA ARG A 349 21.69 9.69 1.35
C ARG A 349 21.48 8.29 1.94
N ILE A 350 20.75 8.23 3.06
CA ILE A 350 20.37 6.97 3.70
C ILE A 350 18.95 6.62 3.25
N PHE A 351 18.82 5.50 2.55
CA PHE A 351 17.60 5.05 1.90
C PHE A 351 16.83 4.03 2.74
N TYR A 352 17.59 3.20 3.45
CA TYR A 352 17.05 2.23 4.37
C TYR A 352 17.93 2.17 5.60
N ASN A 353 17.31 2.10 6.76
CA ASN A 353 17.98 1.98 8.05
C ASN A 353 17.06 1.24 9.02
N GLN A 354 17.33 -0.05 9.22
CA GLN A 354 16.54 -0.88 10.14
C GLN A 354 17.45 -1.61 11.11
N THR A 355 17.08 -1.56 12.39
CA THR A 355 17.67 -2.42 13.42
C THR A 355 16.75 -3.60 13.68
N VAL A 356 17.28 -4.82 13.57
CA VAL A 356 16.60 -6.05 13.98
C VAL A 356 17.27 -6.65 15.20
N TYR A 357 16.51 -7.42 15.97
CA TYR A 357 16.98 -8.07 17.19
C TYR A 357 16.78 -9.59 17.15
N PRO A 358 17.52 -10.32 16.29
CA PRO A 358 17.45 -11.78 16.26
C PRO A 358 17.87 -12.38 17.61
N LYS A 359 17.27 -13.52 17.97
CA LYS A 359 17.60 -14.29 19.18
C LYS A 359 17.32 -15.78 18.97
N GLY A 360 18.38 -16.57 18.79
CA GLY A 360 18.29 -18.03 18.74
C GLY A 360 17.51 -18.60 17.55
N ALA A 361 17.17 -17.77 16.56
CA ALA A 361 16.42 -18.15 15.37
C ALA A 361 16.87 -17.31 14.16
N TRP A 362 16.81 -17.93 12.98
CA TRP A 362 17.04 -17.22 11.71
C TRP A 362 15.95 -16.19 11.51
N THR A 363 16.36 -14.94 11.32
CA THR A 363 15.47 -13.80 11.12
C THR A 363 15.74 -13.22 9.74
N LYS A 364 14.68 -13.05 8.95
CA LYS A 364 14.76 -12.38 7.66
C LYS A 364 14.71 -10.88 7.86
N ILE A 365 15.67 -10.17 7.26
CA ILE A 365 15.66 -8.72 7.13
C ILE A 365 15.30 -8.44 5.68
N THR A 366 14.18 -7.76 5.46
CA THR A 366 13.78 -7.25 4.15
C THR A 366 13.66 -5.74 4.21
N GLY A 367 14.08 -5.08 3.14
CA GLY A 367 13.95 -3.64 2.99
C GLY A 367 13.63 -3.31 1.55
N VAL A 368 12.72 -2.37 1.35
CA VAL A 368 12.50 -1.71 0.07
C VAL A 368 12.64 -0.22 0.35
N ASP A 369 13.48 0.45 -0.43
CA ASP A 369 13.57 1.90 -0.38
C ASP A 369 12.22 2.52 -0.78
N GLY A 370 11.76 3.49 -0.01
CA GLY A 370 10.55 4.25 -0.34
C GLY A 370 10.79 5.33 -1.40
N THR A 371 12.04 5.74 -1.64
CA THR A 371 12.37 6.85 -2.53
C THR A 371 13.32 6.38 -3.64
N PRO A 372 12.89 6.32 -4.92
CA PRO A 372 13.77 5.96 -6.02
C PRO A 372 15.05 6.80 -6.05
N ILE A 373 16.18 6.17 -6.36
CA ILE A 373 17.42 6.89 -6.60
C ILE A 373 17.35 7.47 -8.01
N ASP A 374 17.17 8.78 -8.09
CA ASP A 374 17.19 9.51 -9.37
C ASP A 374 18.50 10.32 -9.50
N GLY A 375 19.16 10.20 -10.64
CA GLY A 375 20.36 10.96 -10.99
C GLY A 375 21.68 10.19 -11.03
N SER A 376 22.79 10.94 -11.08
CA SER A 376 24.15 10.38 -11.15
C SER A 376 24.69 10.09 -9.76
N VAL A 377 25.12 8.84 -9.53
CA VAL A 377 25.56 8.36 -8.22
C VAL A 377 27.06 8.09 -8.22
N ALA A 378 27.78 8.62 -7.23
CA ALA A 378 29.22 8.43 -7.01
C ALA A 378 29.57 7.07 -6.41
N PHE A 379 28.69 6.46 -5.63
CA PHE A 379 28.71 5.05 -5.25
C PHE A 379 27.46 4.70 -4.44
N GLN A 380 27.09 3.42 -4.48
CA GLN A 380 26.08 2.82 -3.61
C GLN A 380 26.73 1.79 -2.69
N MET A 381 26.31 1.81 -1.42
CA MET A 381 26.88 0.97 -0.38
C MET A 381 25.80 0.39 0.53
N MET A 382 25.97 -0.87 0.90
CA MET A 382 25.29 -1.46 2.05
C MET A 382 26.25 -1.50 3.22
N SER A 383 25.77 -1.16 4.42
CA SER A 383 26.50 -1.29 5.67
C SER A 383 25.68 -2.10 6.68
N ILE A 384 26.29 -3.07 7.33
CA ILE A 384 25.68 -3.87 8.39
C ILE A 384 26.51 -3.67 9.66
N GLU A 385 25.93 -3.00 10.66
CA GLU A 385 26.51 -2.82 11.98
C GLU A 385 26.15 -4.02 12.86
N LEU A 386 27.16 -4.56 13.55
CA LEU A 386 27.11 -5.87 14.20
C LEU A 386 27.45 -5.82 15.68
N PRO A 387 26.94 -6.76 16.49
CA PRO A 387 27.33 -6.89 17.88
C PRO A 387 28.83 -7.17 18.00
N ARG A 388 29.44 -6.60 19.04
CA ARG A 388 30.89 -6.65 19.29
C ARG A 388 31.37 -7.83 20.13
N ASP A 389 30.43 -8.48 20.80
CA ASP A 389 30.71 -9.44 21.87
C ASP A 389 30.41 -10.88 21.46
N ARG A 390 29.85 -11.09 20.27
CA ARG A 390 29.46 -12.42 19.80
C ARG A 390 29.46 -12.56 18.28
N PRO A 391 29.58 -13.78 17.75
CA PRO A 391 29.45 -14.03 16.33
C PRO A 391 28.05 -13.69 15.79
N THR A 392 28.01 -13.28 14.53
CA THR A 392 26.75 -13.12 13.78
C THR A 392 26.85 -13.86 12.46
N TYR A 393 25.76 -14.51 12.07
CA TYR A 393 25.70 -15.33 10.87
C TYR A 393 24.78 -14.70 9.84
N PHE A 394 25.12 -14.85 8.56
CA PHE A 394 24.37 -14.30 7.42
C PHE A 394 24.23 -15.34 6.31
N ALA A 395 23.10 -15.33 5.62
CA ALA A 395 22.88 -16.13 4.44
C ALA A 395 21.96 -15.39 3.46
N GLY A 396 22.03 -15.77 2.18
CA GLY A 396 21.03 -15.35 1.21
C GLY A 396 20.98 -13.85 0.92
N LEU A 397 22.12 -13.17 1.01
CA LEU A 397 22.16 -11.72 0.81
C LEU A 397 21.86 -11.37 -0.65
N MET A 398 20.80 -10.61 -0.85
CA MET A 398 20.36 -10.10 -2.13
C MET A 398 20.13 -8.60 -2.06
N VAL A 399 20.59 -7.91 -3.12
CA VAL A 399 20.30 -6.50 -3.36
C VAL A 399 19.91 -6.36 -4.82
N SER A 400 18.80 -5.70 -5.11
CA SER A 400 18.32 -5.49 -6.48
C SER A 400 17.82 -4.06 -6.67
N GLU A 401 17.93 -3.57 -7.90
CA GLU A 401 17.13 -2.45 -8.38
C GLU A 401 15.73 -2.97 -8.70
N GLY A 402 14.71 -2.48 -8.01
CA GLY A 402 13.35 -3.01 -8.06
C GLY A 402 13.14 -4.24 -7.17
N PRO A 403 12.07 -5.03 -7.39
CA PRO A 403 11.75 -6.21 -6.59
C PRO A 403 12.85 -7.27 -6.60
N LEU A 404 13.04 -7.96 -5.47
CA LEU A 404 13.98 -9.08 -5.37
C LEU A 404 13.52 -10.27 -6.22
N ALA A 405 14.43 -10.83 -7.01
CA ALA A 405 14.21 -12.10 -7.70
C ALA A 405 14.32 -13.29 -6.73
N ALA A 406 14.06 -14.50 -7.24
CA ALA A 406 14.38 -15.73 -6.52
C ALA A 406 15.88 -15.78 -6.19
N TYR A 407 16.23 -16.31 -5.01
CA TYR A 407 17.62 -16.40 -4.59
C TYR A 407 18.46 -17.16 -5.61
N SER A 408 19.59 -16.55 -6.01
CA SER A 408 20.62 -17.23 -6.77
C SER A 408 22.01 -16.82 -6.29
N PRO A 409 22.91 -17.79 -6.02
CA PRO A 409 24.28 -17.51 -5.61
C PRO A 409 25.16 -17.02 -6.77
N ARG A 410 24.63 -16.99 -8.00
CA ARG A 410 25.36 -16.59 -9.21
C ARG A 410 24.77 -15.30 -9.77
N TYR A 411 25.65 -14.46 -10.31
CA TYR A 411 25.27 -13.28 -11.06
C TYR A 411 24.44 -13.66 -12.31
N HIS A 412 23.33 -12.95 -12.52
CA HIS A 412 22.48 -13.07 -13.72
C HIS A 412 22.55 -11.78 -14.54
N ILE A 413 22.45 -11.92 -15.86
CA ILE A 413 22.33 -10.74 -16.73
C ILE A 413 20.98 -10.05 -16.44
N SER A 414 21.01 -8.74 -16.23
CA SER A 414 19.80 -7.92 -16.11
C SER A 414 19.35 -7.49 -17.49
N ALA A 415 18.11 -7.81 -17.87
CA ALA A 415 17.45 -7.28 -19.07
C ALA A 415 16.12 -6.67 -18.65
N ASP A 416 15.87 -5.44 -19.09
CA ASP A 416 14.61 -4.72 -18.80
C ASP A 416 13.47 -5.10 -19.77
N ASP A 417 13.77 -5.90 -20.79
CA ASP A 417 12.89 -6.33 -21.88
C ASP A 417 13.31 -7.74 -22.38
N ASP A 418 12.59 -8.28 -23.36
CA ASP A 418 12.90 -9.56 -24.00
C ASP A 418 14.34 -9.58 -24.57
N ILE A 419 15.07 -10.67 -24.35
CA ILE A 419 16.38 -10.89 -24.99
C ILE A 419 16.14 -11.42 -26.41
N GLU A 420 16.04 -10.51 -27.37
CA GLU A 420 15.83 -10.85 -28.78
C GLU A 420 17.17 -11.20 -29.47
N LEU A 421 17.24 -12.40 -30.07
CA LEU A 421 18.35 -12.85 -30.92
C LEU A 421 17.97 -12.64 -32.39
N VAL A 422 18.28 -11.46 -32.93
CA VAL A 422 17.72 -10.99 -34.22
C VAL A 422 18.45 -11.56 -35.44
N ARG A 423 19.74 -11.89 -35.33
CA ARG A 423 20.56 -12.30 -36.49
C ARG A 423 20.81 -13.80 -36.52
N PRO A 424 20.86 -14.41 -37.72
CA PRO A 424 21.32 -15.78 -37.87
C PRO A 424 22.71 -15.97 -37.23
N GLY A 425 22.79 -16.84 -36.21
CA GLY A 425 24.03 -17.13 -35.47
C GLY A 425 24.19 -16.39 -34.14
N ASP A 426 23.29 -15.45 -33.81
CA ASP A 426 23.19 -14.88 -32.46
C ASP A 426 22.79 -15.97 -31.46
N GLY A 427 23.36 -15.93 -30.27
CA GLY A 427 23.15 -16.95 -29.25
C GLY A 427 23.70 -16.56 -27.89
N LEU A 428 23.19 -17.23 -26.85
CA LEU A 428 23.65 -17.03 -25.49
C LEU A 428 24.94 -17.82 -25.26
N ILE A 429 25.99 -17.17 -24.76
CA ILE A 429 27.22 -17.86 -24.39
C ILE A 429 27.13 -18.39 -22.97
N LEU A 430 27.14 -19.71 -22.84
CA LEU A 430 27.13 -20.43 -21.57
C LEU A 430 28.55 -20.88 -21.24
N THR A 431 29.07 -20.51 -20.07
CA THR A 431 30.37 -21.00 -19.58
C THR A 431 30.13 -22.05 -18.51
N SER A 432 30.69 -23.24 -18.69
CA SER A 432 30.61 -24.30 -17.69
C SER A 432 31.47 -23.98 -16.46
N PRO A 433 31.23 -24.64 -15.32
CA PRO A 433 32.08 -24.49 -14.13
C PRO A 433 33.57 -24.78 -14.39
N GLY A 434 33.88 -25.63 -15.37
CA GLY A 434 35.26 -25.94 -15.80
C GLY A 434 35.82 -25.00 -16.86
N GLY A 435 35.15 -23.87 -17.16
CA GLY A 435 35.62 -22.86 -18.11
C GLY A 435 35.35 -23.15 -19.59
N LYS A 436 34.72 -24.28 -19.93
CA LYS A 436 34.33 -24.57 -21.32
C LYS A 436 33.17 -23.68 -21.72
N ARG A 437 33.24 -23.11 -22.92
CA ARG A 437 32.21 -22.21 -23.44
C ARG A 437 31.34 -22.92 -24.47
N TYR A 438 30.06 -22.63 -24.44
CA TYR A 438 29.04 -23.16 -25.35
C TYR A 438 28.21 -21.98 -25.86
N ARG A 439 27.68 -22.09 -27.07
CA ARG A 439 26.69 -21.17 -27.63
C ARG A 439 25.36 -21.88 -27.73
N LEU A 440 24.35 -21.31 -27.08
CA LEU A 440 22.96 -21.70 -27.19
C LEU A 440 22.29 -20.82 -28.26
N THR A 441 21.71 -21.43 -29.29
CA THR A 441 20.93 -20.72 -30.34
C THR A 441 19.55 -21.35 -30.49
N VAL A 442 18.61 -20.61 -31.06
CA VAL A 442 17.30 -21.11 -31.48
C VAL A 442 17.18 -20.92 -33.00
N ASP A 443 16.75 -21.95 -33.72
CA ASP A 443 16.51 -21.85 -35.17
C ASP A 443 15.05 -21.49 -35.50
N ASP A 444 14.77 -21.19 -36.79
CA ASP A 444 13.44 -20.80 -37.27
C ASP A 444 12.37 -21.89 -37.09
N GLN A 445 12.77 -23.13 -36.77
CA GLN A 445 11.86 -24.23 -36.43
C GLN A 445 11.64 -24.36 -34.91
N GLY A 446 12.18 -23.43 -34.11
CA GLY A 446 12.09 -23.41 -32.66
C GLY A 446 13.00 -24.43 -31.97
N ARG A 447 13.98 -25.02 -32.67
CA ARG A 447 14.89 -26.00 -32.06
C ARG A 447 16.03 -25.29 -31.35
N ILE A 448 16.27 -25.74 -30.12
CA ILE A 448 17.37 -25.28 -29.29
C ILE A 448 18.63 -26.06 -29.67
N ASN A 449 19.68 -25.35 -30.06
CA ASN A 449 20.97 -25.92 -30.43
C ASN A 449 22.04 -25.46 -29.43
N LEU A 450 22.87 -26.38 -28.94
CA LEU A 450 23.99 -26.08 -28.05
C LEU A 450 25.30 -26.54 -28.72
N ALA A 451 26.14 -25.59 -29.13
CA ALA A 451 27.41 -25.88 -29.78
C ALA A 451 28.60 -25.47 -28.89
N PRO A 452 29.67 -26.28 -28.77
CA PRO A 452 30.89 -25.84 -28.09
C PRO A 452 31.54 -24.68 -28.87
N LEU A 453 32.01 -23.67 -28.14
CA LEU A 453 32.87 -22.63 -28.70
C LEU A 453 34.32 -23.11 -28.60
N THR A 454 34.99 -23.21 -29.76
CA THR A 454 36.41 -23.54 -29.87
C THR A 454 37.29 -22.39 -29.43
#